data_AF-A0A8E2JBM7-F1
#
_entry.id   AF-A0A8E2JBM7-F1
#
_cell.length_a   1.000
_cell.length_b   1.000
_cell.length_c   1.000
_cell.angle_alpha   90.00
_cell.angle_beta   90.00
_cell.angle_gamma   90.00
#
_symmetry.space_group_name_H-M   'P 1'
#
loop_
_entity.id
_entity.type
_entity.pdbx_description
1 polymer ?
#
loop_
_entity_poly.entity_id
_entity_poly.type
_entity_poly.pdbx_seq_one_letter_code
_entity_poly.pdbx_strand_id
1 'polypeptide(L)'
;MRLLSQLLDVLSKTIKAWEGFHSSSGGIGYFSNIDSSPESDISERRIRLSLRAINETFETLECLQQQLVSLKQSCNNSAQALRLTLESNEAAKRNGITAEITASVISPVALATAYFAMPQAVIPFKLNFKSFLIGIFAIIVAVRLLFVVLRGLLHRSWWWKGITACIMTTQLDGTRAYRLYSTRNCGSALLALRRGRSYPDKSTEGGEMDTFKV
;
A
#
# COMPACT_ATOMS: atom_id res chain seq x y z
N MET A 1 1.89 15.38 -1.68
CA MET A 1 3.13 15.08 -2.45
C MET A 1 4.12 16.24 -2.58
N ARG A 2 3.69 17.50 -2.77
CA ARG A 2 4.63 18.64 -2.92
C ARG A 2 5.60 18.81 -1.72
N LEU A 3 5.07 18.75 -0.51
CA LEU A 3 5.86 18.83 0.73
C LEU A 3 6.92 17.73 0.83
N LEU A 4 6.55 16.47 0.52
CA LEU A 4 7.48 15.34 0.55
C LEU A 4 8.63 15.52 -0.46
N SER A 5 8.33 16.03 -1.66
CA SER A 5 9.37 16.36 -2.64
C SER A 5 10.30 17.48 -2.18
N GLN A 6 9.76 18.53 -1.55
CA GLN A 6 10.57 19.62 -0.99
C GLN A 6 11.47 19.14 0.14
N LEU A 7 10.93 18.32 1.06
CA LEU A 7 11.72 17.73 2.13
C LEU A 7 12.85 16.84 1.59
N LEU A 8 12.55 15.99 0.61
CA LEU A 8 13.55 15.15 -0.05
C LEU A 8 14.67 15.96 -0.74
N ASP A 9 14.32 17.08 -1.36
CA ASP A 9 15.28 18.01 -1.98
C ASP A 9 16.19 18.67 -0.94
N VAL A 10 15.61 19.16 0.16
CA VAL A 10 16.38 19.75 1.27
C VAL A 10 17.31 18.72 1.91
N LEU A 11 16.82 17.50 2.16
CA LEU A 11 17.64 16.40 2.70
C LEU A 11 18.77 16.05 1.74
N SER A 12 18.48 15.94 0.44
CA SER A 12 19.50 15.65 -0.58
C SER A 12 20.59 16.72 -0.61
N LYS A 13 20.21 18.00 -0.58
CA LYS A 13 21.17 19.11 -0.54
C LYS A 13 22.02 19.09 0.73
N THR A 14 21.40 18.78 1.87
CA THR A 14 22.08 18.72 3.17
C THR A 14 23.11 17.58 3.20
N ILE A 15 22.76 16.40 2.71
CA ILE A 15 23.67 15.25 2.60
C ILE A 15 24.81 15.55 1.63
N LYS A 16 24.50 16.11 0.46
CA LYS A 16 25.52 16.49 -0.53
C LYS A 16 26.49 17.56 0.00
N ALA A 17 26.00 18.51 0.80
CA ALA A 17 26.84 19.51 1.46
C ALA A 17 27.78 18.86 2.48
N TRP A 18 27.29 17.87 3.24
CA TRP A 18 28.11 17.08 4.17
C TRP A 18 29.16 16.23 3.45
N GLU A 19 28.81 15.54 2.37
CA GLU A 19 29.76 14.78 1.53
C GLU A 19 30.88 15.69 1.00
N GLY A 20 30.52 16.90 0.55
CA GLY A 20 31.49 17.91 0.14
C GLY A 20 32.41 18.35 1.27
N PHE A 21 31.86 18.57 2.47
CA PHE A 21 32.64 18.92 3.66
C PHE A 21 33.59 17.79 4.10
N HIS A 22 33.13 16.54 4.04
CA HIS A 22 33.87 15.34 4.44
C HIS A 22 34.90 14.87 3.40
N SER A 23 34.84 15.37 2.16
CA SER A 23 35.79 15.02 1.10
C SER A 23 37.25 15.35 1.48
N SER A 24 38.22 14.67 0.87
CA SER A 24 39.65 14.86 1.15
C SER A 24 40.17 16.27 0.81
N SER A 25 39.47 16.98 -0.08
CA SER A 25 39.71 18.40 -0.40
C SER A 25 38.78 19.35 0.36
N GLY A 26 37.93 18.81 1.23
CA GLY A 26 36.90 19.53 1.97
C GLY A 26 37.41 20.20 3.24
N GLY A 27 36.46 20.75 4.00
CA GLY A 27 36.73 21.46 5.26
C GLY A 27 37.24 20.56 6.38
N ILE A 28 37.14 19.23 6.25
CA ILE A 28 37.58 18.29 7.28
C ILE A 28 39.09 18.34 7.53
N GLY A 29 39.89 18.70 6.50
CA GLY A 29 41.34 18.86 6.62
C GLY A 29 41.77 19.98 7.57
N TYR A 30 40.88 20.93 7.89
CA TYR A 30 41.14 21.96 8.90
C TYR A 30 41.44 21.34 10.27
N PHE A 31 40.80 20.22 10.60
CA PHE A 31 40.98 19.55 11.89
C PHE A 31 42.30 18.77 11.97
N SER A 32 42.87 18.34 10.85
CA SER A 32 44.14 17.61 10.81
C SER A 32 45.35 18.49 11.17
N ASN A 33 45.24 19.81 11.05
CA ASN A 33 46.33 20.73 11.39
C ASN A 33 46.45 21.01 12.90
N ILE A 34 45.42 20.66 13.68
CA ILE A 34 45.38 20.87 15.14
C ILE A 34 46.33 19.91 15.88
N ASP A 35 46.76 18.83 15.22
CA ASP A 35 47.60 17.76 15.79
C ASP A 35 49.08 18.13 15.96
N SER A 36 49.47 19.36 15.62
CA SER A 36 50.87 19.82 15.70
C SER A 36 51.25 20.46 17.04
N SER A 37 50.32 20.60 17.98
CA SER A 37 50.57 21.18 19.31
C SER A 37 50.76 20.10 20.38
N PRO A 38 51.79 20.14 21.24
CA PRO A 38 51.99 19.13 22.29
C PRO A 38 50.89 19.06 23.37
N GLU A 39 49.92 19.98 23.40
CA GLU A 39 48.69 19.89 24.22
C GLU A 39 47.50 19.23 23.46
N SER A 40 47.70 18.72 22.23
CA SER A 40 46.63 18.32 21.31
C SER A 40 45.96 16.98 21.60
N ASP A 41 46.60 16.06 22.33
CA ASP A 41 46.12 14.67 22.47
C ASP A 41 44.66 14.56 22.96
N ILE A 42 44.28 15.41 23.93
CA ILE A 42 42.92 15.44 24.48
C ILE A 42 41.94 16.08 23.48
N SER A 43 42.38 17.09 22.73
CA SER A 43 41.58 17.80 21.73
C SER A 43 41.27 16.91 20.52
N GLU A 44 42.27 16.21 20.01
CA GLU A 44 42.16 15.32 18.85
C GLU A 44 41.14 14.20 19.10
N ARG A 45 41.22 13.55 20.27
CA ARG A 45 40.27 12.50 20.65
C ARG A 45 38.83 13.01 20.65
N ARG A 46 38.59 14.23 21.18
CA ARG A 46 37.25 14.84 21.20
C ARG A 46 36.76 15.15 19.79
N ILE A 47 37.62 15.70 18.93
CA ILE A 47 37.29 16.00 17.53
C ILE A 47 36.92 14.72 16.78
N ARG A 48 37.73 13.66 16.91
CA ARG A 48 37.46 12.35 16.28
C ARG A 48 36.14 11.74 16.74
N LEU A 49 35.84 11.81 18.05
CA LEU A 49 34.56 11.31 18.58
C LEU A 49 33.37 12.14 18.08
N SER A 50 33.50 13.47 18.02
CA SER A 50 32.46 14.34 17.49
C SER A 50 32.22 14.10 16.00
N LEU A 51 33.28 13.98 15.20
CA LEU A 51 33.18 13.67 13.76
C LEU A 51 32.51 12.31 13.53
N ARG A 52 32.86 11.30 14.33
CA ARG A 52 32.19 9.99 14.28
C ARG A 52 30.69 10.11 14.56
N ALA A 53 30.31 10.82 15.62
CA ALA A 53 28.89 11.00 15.98
C ALA A 53 28.11 11.77 14.90
N ILE A 54 28.73 12.78 14.27
CA ILE A 54 28.13 13.49 13.15
C ILE A 54 27.97 12.55 11.95
N ASN A 55 28.99 11.76 11.62
CA ASN A 55 28.93 10.81 10.52
C ASN A 55 27.81 9.77 10.71
N GLU A 56 27.70 9.18 11.90
CA GLU A 56 26.60 8.27 12.25
C GLU A 56 25.22 8.92 12.09
N THR A 57 25.12 10.22 12.40
CA THR A 57 23.87 10.99 12.22
C THR A 57 23.53 11.18 10.74
N PHE A 58 24.53 11.48 9.90
CA PHE A 58 24.33 11.63 8.45
C PHE A 58 24.02 10.31 7.74
N GLU A 59 24.65 9.20 8.15
CA GLU A 59 24.29 7.85 7.67
C GLU A 59 22.82 7.52 8.01
N THR A 60 22.39 7.86 9.23
CA THR A 60 20.98 7.71 9.63
C THR A 60 20.07 8.59 8.77
N LEU A 61 20.48 9.82 8.46
CA LEU A 61 19.72 10.75 7.63
C LEU A 61 19.57 10.24 6.19
N GLU A 62 20.63 9.66 5.62
CA GLU A 62 20.61 9.02 4.29
C GLU A 62 19.66 7.83 4.27
N CYS A 63 19.70 6.97 5.28
CA CYS A 63 18.77 5.86 5.40
C CYS A 63 17.31 6.34 5.45
N LEU A 64 17.01 7.38 6.24
CA LEU A 64 15.68 7.98 6.31
C LEU A 64 15.27 8.59 4.96
N GLN A 65 16.20 9.24 4.25
CA GLN A 65 15.93 9.79 2.93
C GLN A 65 15.54 8.69 1.94
N GLN A 66 16.28 7.57 1.90
CA GLN A 66 15.97 6.42 1.05
C GLN A 66 14.59 5.83 1.38
N GLN A 67 14.24 5.71 2.66
CA GLN A 67 12.90 5.28 3.08
C GLN A 67 11.80 6.23 2.60
N LEU A 68 12.01 7.55 2.68
CA LEU A 68 11.07 8.55 2.18
C LEU A 68 10.91 8.48 0.65
N VAL A 69 11.99 8.22 -0.09
CA VAL A 69 11.93 7.99 -1.55
C VAL A 69 11.08 6.76 -1.88
N SER A 70 11.33 5.65 -1.19
CA SER A 70 10.54 4.42 -1.34
C SER A 70 9.07 4.64 -1.02
N LEU A 71 8.77 5.34 0.08
CA LEU A 71 7.41 5.70 0.47
C LEU A 71 6.72 6.57 -0.59
N LYS A 72 7.40 7.59 -1.11
CA LYS A 72 6.90 8.44 -2.20
C LYS A 72 6.53 7.61 -3.43
N GLN A 73 7.40 6.67 -3.81
CA GLN A 73 7.16 5.79 -4.95
C GLN A 73 5.96 4.88 -4.72
N SER A 74 5.86 4.26 -3.54
CA SER A 74 4.72 3.42 -3.16
C SER A 74 3.40 4.19 -3.21
N CYS A 75 3.35 5.41 -2.66
CA CYS A 75 2.17 6.27 -2.72
C CYS A 75 1.78 6.64 -4.16
N ASN A 76 2.75 6.94 -5.03
CA ASN A 76 2.48 7.23 -6.44
C ASN A 76 1.90 6.01 -7.17
N ASN A 77 2.51 4.84 -6.99
CA ASN A 77 2.05 3.59 -7.59
C ASN A 77 0.62 3.25 -7.13
N SER A 78 0.34 3.41 -5.83
CA SER A 78 -0.99 3.19 -5.27
C SER A 78 -2.02 4.19 -5.82
N ALA A 79 -1.69 5.47 -5.89
CA ALA A 79 -2.57 6.49 -6.47
C ALA A 79 -2.88 6.21 -7.95
N GLN A 80 -1.88 5.77 -8.72
CA GLN A 80 -2.07 5.38 -10.12
C GLN A 80 -2.96 4.14 -10.24
N ALA A 81 -2.75 3.12 -9.40
CA ALA A 81 -3.58 1.92 -9.39
C ALA A 81 -5.05 2.25 -9.05
N LEU A 82 -5.28 3.12 -8.07
CA LEU A 82 -6.62 3.61 -7.73
C LEU A 82 -7.27 4.37 -8.87
N ARG A 83 -6.51 5.26 -9.55
CA ARG A 83 -7.01 5.99 -10.71
C ARG A 83 -7.42 5.05 -11.85
N LEU A 84 -6.58 4.07 -12.19
CA LEU A 84 -6.89 3.07 -13.21
C LEU A 84 -8.13 2.25 -12.84
N THR A 85 -8.27 1.88 -11.56
CA THR A 85 -9.44 1.15 -11.05
C THR A 85 -10.72 1.99 -11.15
N LEU A 86 -10.64 3.30 -10.89
CA LEU A 86 -11.77 4.22 -11.03
C LEU A 86 -12.15 4.39 -12.51
N GLU A 87 -11.19 4.60 -13.39
CA GLU A 87 -11.40 4.71 -14.83
C GLU A 87 -12.00 3.42 -15.41
N SER A 88 -11.49 2.24 -14.99
CA SER A 88 -12.05 0.95 -15.42
C SER A 88 -13.46 0.72 -14.91
N ASN A 89 -13.75 1.11 -13.66
CA ASN A 89 -15.10 1.00 -13.09
C ASN A 89 -16.09 1.94 -13.77
N GLU A 90 -15.66 3.15 -14.14
CA GLU A 90 -16.51 4.08 -14.90
C GLU A 90 -16.81 3.53 -16.30
N ALA A 91 -15.80 2.99 -16.99
CA ALA A 91 -15.97 2.34 -18.29
C ALA A 91 -16.90 1.12 -18.19
N ALA A 92 -16.71 0.27 -17.18
CA ALA A 92 -17.57 -0.89 -16.94
C ALA A 92 -19.01 -0.48 -16.63
N LYS A 93 -19.23 0.60 -15.87
CA LYS A 93 -20.57 1.12 -15.59
C LYS A 93 -21.25 1.65 -16.85
N ARG A 94 -20.53 2.38 -17.71
CA ARG A 94 -21.04 2.83 -19.01
C ARG A 94 -21.41 1.64 -19.90
N ASN A 95 -20.56 0.63 -19.95
CA ASN A 95 -20.83 -0.59 -20.71
C ASN A 95 -22.03 -1.37 -20.16
N GLY A 96 -22.17 -1.45 -18.84
CA GLY A 96 -23.32 -2.07 -18.18
C GLY A 96 -24.64 -1.38 -18.54
N ILE A 97 -24.67 -0.04 -18.50
CA ILE A 97 -25.85 0.75 -18.89
C ILE A 97 -26.18 0.54 -20.38
N THR A 98 -25.17 0.62 -21.26
CA THR A 98 -25.39 0.42 -22.71
C THR A 98 -25.88 -0.99 -23.02
N ALA A 99 -25.32 -2.02 -22.36
CA ALA A 99 -25.78 -3.39 -22.50
C ALA A 99 -27.22 -3.58 -21.98
N GLU A 100 -27.57 -2.98 -20.84
CA GLU A 100 -28.93 -3.04 -20.30
C GLU A 100 -29.95 -2.31 -21.20
N ILE A 101 -29.60 -1.14 -21.75
CA ILE A 101 -30.45 -0.42 -22.71
C ILE A 101 -30.61 -1.24 -23.99
N THR A 102 -29.50 -1.74 -24.55
CA THR A 102 -29.50 -2.55 -25.77
C THR A 102 -30.36 -3.80 -25.60
N ALA A 103 -30.17 -4.54 -24.52
CA ALA A 103 -30.94 -5.74 -24.22
C ALA A 103 -32.43 -5.43 -23.96
N SER A 104 -32.74 -4.33 -23.25
CA SER A 104 -34.12 -4.02 -22.86
C SER A 104 -34.93 -3.28 -23.92
N VAL A 105 -34.29 -2.64 -24.90
CA VAL A 105 -34.97 -1.84 -25.93
C VAL A 105 -34.85 -2.47 -27.31
N ILE A 106 -33.65 -2.89 -27.72
CA ILE A 106 -33.42 -3.36 -29.09
C ILE A 106 -33.95 -4.79 -29.26
N SER A 107 -33.77 -5.66 -28.25
CA SER A 107 -34.20 -7.06 -28.34
C SER A 107 -35.72 -7.23 -28.50
N PRO A 108 -36.59 -6.54 -27.73
CA PRO A 108 -38.04 -6.61 -27.93
C PRO A 108 -38.49 -6.11 -29.30
N VAL A 109 -37.86 -5.05 -29.82
CA VAL A 109 -38.18 -4.49 -31.15
C VAL A 109 -37.81 -5.48 -32.24
N ALA A 110 -36.63 -6.10 -32.16
CA ALA A 110 -36.21 -7.13 -33.10
C ALA A 110 -37.14 -8.36 -33.04
N LEU A 111 -37.53 -8.80 -31.83
CA LEU A 111 -38.45 -9.91 -31.63
C LEU A 111 -39.83 -9.63 -32.22
N ALA A 112 -40.37 -8.43 -31.98
CA ALA A 112 -41.64 -8.00 -32.57
C ALA A 112 -41.54 -8.00 -34.10
N THR A 113 -40.48 -7.41 -34.66
CA THR A 113 -40.25 -7.36 -36.11
C THR A 113 -40.18 -8.77 -36.72
N ALA A 114 -39.46 -9.69 -36.08
CA ALA A 114 -39.36 -11.07 -36.51
C ALA A 114 -40.72 -11.79 -36.44
N TYR A 115 -41.50 -11.56 -35.38
CA TYR A 115 -42.84 -12.14 -35.23
C TYR A 115 -43.81 -11.63 -36.30
N PHE A 116 -43.76 -10.34 -36.61
CA PHE A 116 -44.61 -9.73 -37.65
C PHE A 116 -44.14 -10.05 -39.08
N ALA A 117 -42.90 -10.55 -39.25
CA ALA A 117 -42.41 -11.04 -40.53
C ALA A 117 -42.86 -12.48 -40.85
N MET A 118 -43.46 -13.22 -39.90
CA MET A 118 -43.98 -14.56 -40.17
C MET A 118 -45.21 -14.53 -41.09
N PRO A 119 -45.39 -15.54 -41.99
CA PRO A 119 -46.54 -15.60 -42.90
C PRO A 119 -47.88 -15.62 -42.16
N GLN A 120 -48.84 -14.82 -42.64
CA GLN A 120 -50.16 -14.58 -42.03
C GLN A 120 -51.05 -15.81 -41.86
N ALA A 121 -50.70 -16.97 -42.44
CA ALA A 121 -51.49 -18.19 -42.34
C ALA A 121 -51.66 -18.71 -40.90
N VAL A 122 -50.86 -18.22 -39.95
CA VAL A 122 -50.82 -18.71 -38.55
C VAL A 122 -51.30 -17.65 -37.55
N ILE A 123 -51.52 -16.39 -37.96
CA ILE A 123 -51.81 -15.28 -37.05
C ILE A 123 -53.20 -14.69 -37.38
N PRO A 124 -54.21 -14.83 -36.49
CA PRO A 124 -55.58 -14.43 -36.77
C PRO A 124 -55.84 -12.90 -36.71
N PHE A 125 -54.79 -12.06 -36.74
CA PHE A 125 -54.91 -10.61 -36.57
C PHE A 125 -54.54 -9.85 -37.84
N LYS A 126 -55.35 -8.85 -38.18
CA LYS A 126 -55.08 -7.93 -39.28
C LYS A 126 -53.88 -7.04 -38.89
N LEU A 127 -52.77 -7.19 -39.59
CA LEU A 127 -51.53 -6.42 -39.42
C LEU A 127 -51.77 -4.93 -39.77
N ASN A 128 -52.11 -4.13 -38.76
CA ASN A 128 -52.12 -2.68 -38.84
C ASN A 128 -50.95 -2.10 -38.05
N PHE A 129 -50.41 -0.96 -38.47
CA PHE A 129 -49.32 -0.27 -37.76
C PHE A 129 -49.66 0.03 -36.29
N LYS A 130 -50.93 0.29 -35.98
CA LYS A 130 -51.41 0.43 -34.59
C LYS A 130 -51.25 -0.87 -33.79
N SER A 131 -51.60 -2.01 -34.37
CA SER A 131 -51.43 -3.33 -33.75
C SER A 131 -49.96 -3.67 -33.53
N PHE A 132 -49.08 -3.25 -34.44
CA PHE A 132 -47.62 -3.38 -34.30
C PHE A 132 -47.08 -2.62 -33.09
N LEU A 133 -47.45 -1.35 -32.94
CA LEU A 133 -47.05 -0.53 -31.78
C LEU A 133 -47.57 -1.11 -30.47
N ILE A 134 -48.84 -1.54 -30.43
CA ILE A 134 -49.43 -2.20 -29.25
C ILE A 134 -48.67 -3.49 -28.92
N GLY A 135 -48.32 -4.29 -29.93
CA GLY A 135 -47.55 -5.52 -29.77
C GLY A 135 -46.15 -5.28 -29.20
N ILE A 136 -45.43 -4.27 -29.70
CA ILE A 136 -44.14 -3.86 -29.14
C ILE A 136 -44.29 -3.48 -27.67
N PHE A 137 -45.27 -2.66 -27.33
CA PHE A 137 -45.50 -2.23 -25.95
C PHE A 137 -45.81 -3.42 -25.03
N ALA A 138 -46.65 -4.35 -25.50
CA ALA A 138 -46.98 -5.58 -24.77
C ALA A 138 -45.76 -6.47 -24.54
N ILE A 139 -44.91 -6.66 -25.56
CA ILE A 139 -43.66 -7.44 -25.44
C ILE A 139 -42.69 -6.75 -24.47
N ILE A 140 -42.53 -5.43 -24.54
CA ILE A 140 -41.69 -4.67 -23.60
C ILE A 140 -42.17 -4.88 -22.16
N VAL A 141 -43.47 -4.75 -21.90
CA VAL A 141 -44.05 -4.96 -20.56
C VAL A 141 -43.84 -6.40 -20.09
N ALA A 142 -44.09 -7.39 -20.95
CA ALA A 142 -43.90 -8.80 -20.63
C ALA A 142 -42.44 -9.12 -20.29
N VAL A 143 -41.48 -8.64 -21.10
CA VAL A 143 -40.05 -8.83 -20.85
C VAL A 143 -39.61 -8.12 -19.57
N ARG A 144 -40.11 -6.91 -19.29
CA ARG A 144 -39.83 -6.19 -18.04
C ARG A 144 -40.35 -6.94 -16.82
N LEU A 145 -41.58 -7.45 -16.87
CA LEU A 145 -42.16 -8.28 -15.80
C LEU A 145 -41.35 -9.55 -15.58
N LEU A 146 -41.00 -10.25 -16.67
CA LEU A 146 -40.15 -11.44 -16.60
C LEU A 146 -38.80 -11.11 -15.94
N PHE A 147 -38.19 -9.98 -16.27
CA PHE A 147 -36.92 -9.54 -15.69
C PHE A 147 -37.03 -9.20 -14.20
N VAL A 148 -38.14 -8.59 -13.76
CA VAL A 148 -38.42 -8.32 -12.34
C VAL A 148 -38.58 -9.63 -11.56
N VAL A 149 -39.32 -10.60 -12.12
CA VAL A 149 -39.49 -11.93 -11.50
C VAL A 149 -38.16 -12.67 -11.44
N LEU A 150 -37.39 -12.71 -12.54
CA LEU A 150 -36.05 -13.30 -12.59
C LEU A 150 -35.10 -12.64 -11.59
N ARG A 151 -35.07 -11.30 -11.49
CA ARG A 151 -34.27 -10.57 -10.50
C ARG A 151 -34.72 -10.91 -9.08
N GLY A 152 -36.01 -11.01 -8.79
CA GLY A 152 -36.52 -11.42 -7.49
C GLY A 152 -36.09 -12.84 -7.11
N LEU A 153 -36.18 -13.77 -8.05
CA LEU A 153 -35.75 -15.17 -7.87
C LEU A 153 -34.23 -15.30 -7.69
N LEU A 154 -33.44 -14.54 -8.47
CA LEU A 154 -31.98 -14.51 -8.36
C LEU A 154 -31.50 -13.78 -7.09
N HIS A 155 -32.16 -12.70 -6.67
CA HIS A 155 -31.84 -12.01 -5.42
C HIS A 155 -32.10 -12.93 -4.21
N ARG A 156 -33.17 -13.73 -4.26
CA ARG A 156 -33.43 -14.77 -3.26
C ARG A 156 -32.24 -15.74 -3.20
N SER A 157 -31.78 -16.27 -4.33
CA SER A 157 -30.66 -17.23 -4.37
C SER A 157 -29.31 -16.64 -3.96
N TRP A 158 -29.06 -15.35 -4.24
CA TRP A 158 -27.83 -14.66 -3.80
C TRP A 158 -27.83 -14.43 -2.29
N TRP A 159 -28.99 -14.09 -1.71
CA TRP A 159 -29.15 -13.96 -0.26
C TRP A 159 -28.89 -15.29 0.46
N TRP A 160 -29.34 -16.42 -0.11
CA TRP A 160 -29.00 -17.76 0.41
C TRP A 160 -27.50 -18.05 0.41
N LYS A 161 -26.75 -17.64 -0.62
CA LYS A 161 -25.28 -17.81 -0.66
C LYS A 161 -24.56 -16.99 0.41
N GLY A 162 -25.07 -15.79 0.73
CA GLY A 162 -24.55 -14.97 1.84
C GLY A 162 -24.71 -15.66 3.20
N ILE A 163 -25.85 -16.29 3.42
CA ILE A 163 -26.11 -17.07 4.65
C ILE A 163 -25.15 -18.26 4.74
N THR A 164 -24.95 -19.01 3.64
CA THR A 164 -24.03 -20.17 3.64
C THR A 164 -22.58 -19.75 3.93
N ALA A 165 -22.14 -18.61 3.38
CA ALA A 165 -20.80 -18.08 3.65
C ALA A 165 -20.63 -17.65 5.12
N CYS A 166 -21.64 -17.00 5.71
CA CYS A 166 -21.60 -16.58 7.11
C CYS A 166 -21.57 -17.77 8.09
N ILE A 167 -22.25 -18.87 7.75
CA ILE A 167 -22.19 -20.12 8.53
C ILE A 167 -20.78 -20.73 8.46
N MET A 168 -20.13 -20.70 7.29
CA MET A 168 -18.76 -21.21 7.15
C MET A 168 -17.72 -20.33 7.86
N THR A 169 -17.88 -19.01 7.91
CA THR A 169 -16.95 -18.13 8.63
C THR A 169 -17.05 -18.30 10.14
N THR A 170 -18.25 -18.52 10.69
CA THR A 170 -18.43 -18.82 12.12
C THR A 170 -17.77 -20.14 12.56
N GLN A 171 -17.62 -21.11 11.66
CA GLN A 171 -16.90 -22.36 11.95
C GLN A 171 -15.37 -22.18 11.97
N LEU A 172 -14.83 -21.21 11.23
CA LEU A 172 -13.40 -20.97 11.09
C LEU A 172 -12.81 -20.07 12.19
N ASP A 173 -13.59 -19.16 12.76
CA ASP A 173 -13.17 -18.32 13.88
C ASP A 173 -13.00 -19.12 15.18
N GLY A 174 -13.77 -20.21 15.35
CA GLY A 174 -13.55 -21.17 16.44
C GLY A 174 -12.15 -21.80 16.41
N THR A 175 -11.50 -21.90 15.24
CA THR A 175 -10.19 -22.57 15.10
C THR A 175 -8.99 -21.59 15.09
N ARG A 176 -9.19 -20.29 14.85
CA ARG A 176 -8.09 -19.30 14.79
C ARG A 176 -7.72 -18.66 16.13
N ALA A 177 -8.62 -18.69 17.12
CA ALA A 177 -8.33 -18.17 18.46
C ALA A 177 -7.13 -18.87 19.14
N TYR A 178 -6.78 -20.09 18.73
CA TYR A 178 -5.65 -20.84 19.27
C TYR A 178 -4.28 -20.45 18.67
N ARG A 179 -4.22 -19.71 17.55
CA ARG A 179 -2.95 -19.49 16.81
C ARG A 179 -2.34 -18.09 16.99
N LEU A 180 -3.06 -17.12 17.54
CA LEU A 180 -2.59 -15.72 17.69
C LEU A 180 -1.84 -15.42 19.00
N TYR A 181 -1.65 -16.39 19.89
CA TYR A 181 -0.82 -16.21 21.10
C TYR A 181 0.69 -16.39 20.85
N SER A 182 1.12 -16.77 19.65
CA SER A 182 2.50 -17.24 19.39
C SER A 182 3.44 -16.23 18.68
N THR A 183 2.94 -15.19 18.01
CA THR A 183 3.77 -14.37 17.10
C THR A 183 4.13 -12.96 17.59
N ARG A 184 3.92 -12.64 18.88
CA ARG A 184 4.25 -11.32 19.45
C ARG A 184 5.72 -11.18 19.92
N ASN A 185 6.67 -11.87 19.29
CA ASN A 185 8.05 -11.99 19.80
C ASN A 185 9.17 -11.59 18.80
N CYS A 186 8.90 -10.70 17.84
CA CYS A 186 9.95 -10.21 16.91
C CYS A 186 10.29 -8.72 17.05
N GLY A 187 9.64 -7.97 17.95
CA GLY A 187 9.90 -6.53 18.17
C GLY A 187 10.90 -6.21 19.28
N SER A 188 11.25 -7.19 20.12
CA SER A 188 11.98 -6.97 21.38
C SER A 188 13.49 -7.18 21.29
N ALA A 189 14.00 -7.70 20.16
CA ALA A 189 15.43 -7.99 20.01
C ALA A 189 16.27 -6.76 19.63
N LEU A 190 15.67 -5.71 19.05
CA LEU A 190 16.42 -4.55 18.53
C LEU A 190 16.65 -3.44 19.58
N LEU A 191 16.00 -3.52 20.75
CA LEU A 191 16.22 -2.59 21.87
C LEU A 191 17.19 -3.12 22.93
N ALA A 192 17.62 -4.39 22.85
CA ALA A 192 18.51 -5.00 23.84
C ALA A 192 20.02 -4.79 23.57
N LEU A 193 20.42 -4.29 22.39
CA LEU A 193 21.84 -4.11 22.03
C LEU A 193 22.41 -2.71 22.34
N ARG A 194 21.61 -1.75 22.83
CA ARG A 194 22.09 -0.38 23.13
C ARG A 194 22.44 -0.12 24.60
N ARG A 195 22.30 -1.10 25.49
CA ARG A 195 22.51 -0.90 26.93
C ARG A 195 23.35 -2.03 27.52
N GLY A 196 24.68 -1.91 27.43
CA GLY A 196 25.57 -2.74 28.24
C GLY A 196 26.92 -3.05 27.61
N ARG A 197 27.85 -2.10 27.66
CA ARG A 197 29.27 -2.42 27.88
C ARG A 197 29.97 -1.24 28.53
N SER A 198 29.68 -1.06 29.82
CA SER A 198 30.56 -0.37 30.76
C SER A 198 31.56 -1.42 31.23
N TYR A 199 32.81 -1.33 30.79
CA TYR A 199 33.90 -2.12 31.37
C TYR A 199 34.34 -1.44 32.67
N PRO A 200 34.49 -2.17 33.79
CA PRO A 200 35.18 -1.65 34.95
C PRO A 200 36.69 -1.66 34.71
N ASP A 201 37.29 -0.51 34.99
CA ASP A 201 38.71 -0.26 35.10
C ASP A 201 39.31 -1.14 36.21
N LYS A 202 40.33 -1.93 35.88
CA LYS A 202 41.13 -2.71 36.85
C LYS A 202 42.49 -2.04 36.96
N SER A 203 42.51 -0.98 37.74
CA SER A 203 43.68 -0.41 38.37
C SER A 203 43.20 -0.01 39.76
N THR A 204 43.59 -0.65 40.86
CA THR A 204 44.82 -0.36 41.61
C THR A 204 44.68 -1.11 42.93
N GLU A 205 45.70 -1.85 43.37
CA GLU A 205 46.09 -2.16 44.78
C GLU A 205 47.20 -3.22 44.66
N GLY A 206 48.48 -2.89 44.90
CA GLY A 206 49.09 -2.76 46.24
C GLY A 206 49.39 -4.18 46.76
N GLY A 207 50.62 -4.68 46.92
CA GLY A 207 51.85 -4.08 47.42
C GLY A 207 52.18 -4.75 48.77
N GLU A 208 53.15 -5.67 48.83
CA GLU A 208 53.94 -6.12 50.01
C GLU A 208 54.83 -7.29 49.55
N MET A 209 56.16 -7.17 49.40
CA MET A 209 57.24 -6.96 50.37
C MET A 209 57.62 -8.24 51.15
N ASP A 210 58.86 -8.67 50.90
CA ASP A 210 59.80 -9.44 51.72
C ASP A 210 59.40 -10.78 52.38
N THR A 211 60.18 -11.82 52.08
CA THR A 211 61.24 -12.23 53.02
C THR A 211 62.19 -13.29 52.45
N PHE A 212 63.47 -12.94 52.55
CA PHE A 212 64.63 -13.82 52.67
C PHE A 212 64.39 -15.00 53.63
N LYS A 213 64.89 -16.19 53.29
CA LYS A 213 65.66 -17.06 54.21
C LYS A 213 66.44 -18.15 53.47
N VAL A 214 67.76 -18.02 53.58
CA VAL A 214 68.87 -19.00 53.70
C VAL A 214 68.78 -20.30 52.91
#